data_AF-A0A818CAK0-F1
#
_entry.id   AF-A0A818CAK0-F1
#
_cell.length_a   1.000
_cell.length_b   1.000
_cell.length_c   1.000
_cell.angle_alpha   90.00
_cell.angle_beta   90.00
_cell.angle_gamma   90.00
#
_symmetry.space_group_name_H-M   'P 1'
#
loop_
_entity.id
_entity.type
_entity.pdbx_description
1 polymer ?
#
loop_
_entity_poly.entity_id
_entity_poly.type
_entity_poly.pdbx_seq_one_letter_code
_entity_poly.pdbx_strand_id
1 'polypeptide(L)'
;MNLDQIGILFEITIDRSIKSVPFAVLGGESSFTSEKEILFSMHSVFHVDDIERPDGTNRLWQVKLKQTADSDPQLSLLTKRSREETKEGSIAWDRMGKLIIKMSKFSKTEEIYRTLEENVSNENMKAYIYKQLGYAKIGLNQYEEALALYDKAIAIRLETLPSNNVELANCYNNIGTIHNCMADYSKGLSYFDKVLEIQKRTPIDDMSIGRCYDNIAYTYDRMGDYAKALIFNEKSLMIK
;
A
#
# COMPACT_ATOMS: atom_id res chain seq x y z
N MET A 1 27.51 -23.49 28.22
CA MET A 1 26.75 -22.22 28.15
C MET A 1 27.37 -21.38 27.06
N ASN A 2 26.57 -20.98 26.07
CA ASN A 2 27.05 -20.25 24.90
C ASN A 2 27.62 -18.89 25.34
N LEU A 3 28.87 -18.60 24.98
CA LEU A 3 29.61 -17.41 25.39
C LEU A 3 29.23 -16.14 24.59
N ASP A 4 28.36 -16.29 23.59
CA ASP A 4 28.04 -15.25 22.60
C ASP A 4 26.74 -14.48 22.86
N GLN A 5 26.10 -14.68 24.02
CA GLN A 5 24.88 -13.94 24.37
C GLN A 5 25.14 -12.96 25.51
N ILE A 6 24.90 -11.67 25.23
CA ILE A 6 24.94 -10.57 26.20
C ILE A 6 23.53 -10.37 26.74
N GLY A 7 23.39 -10.34 28.07
CA GLY A 7 22.12 -10.00 28.71
C GLY A 7 21.95 -8.48 28.79
N ILE A 8 20.76 -7.98 28.44
CA ILE A 8 20.40 -6.57 28.61
C ILE A 8 19.25 -6.50 29.60
N LEU A 9 19.47 -5.82 30.73
CA LEU A 9 18.46 -5.57 31.75
C LEU A 9 17.93 -4.15 31.58
N PHE A 10 16.63 -4.03 31.31
CA PHE A 10 15.94 -2.74 31.24
C PHE A 10 15.34 -2.43 32.60
N GLU A 11 15.81 -1.35 33.23
CA GLU A 11 15.24 -0.85 34.48
C GLU A 11 14.67 0.55 34.25
N ILE A 12 13.35 0.66 34.37
CA ILE A 12 12.62 1.89 34.07
C ILE A 12 12.25 2.55 35.40
N THR A 13 12.91 3.67 35.71
CA THR A 13 12.64 4.44 36.93
C THR A 13 11.96 5.76 36.57
N ILE A 14 10.73 5.94 37.01
CA ILE A 14 9.95 7.16 36.73
C ILE A 14 9.99 8.06 37.97
N ASP A 15 10.89 9.05 37.96
CA ASP A 15 10.86 10.15 38.93
C ASP A 15 9.77 11.16 38.53
N ARG A 16 8.66 11.14 39.26
CA ARG A 16 7.46 11.96 39.00
C ARG A 16 7.68 13.46 39.25
N SER A 17 8.82 13.87 39.82
CA SER A 17 9.12 15.27 40.13
C SER A 17 9.79 16.03 38.99
N ILE A 18 10.40 15.34 38.02
CA ILE A 18 11.14 15.94 36.91
C ILE A 18 10.26 16.08 35.68
N LYS A 19 10.04 17.31 35.21
CA LYS A 19 9.09 17.63 34.13
C LYS A 19 9.66 17.63 32.70
N SER A 20 10.99 17.71 32.51
CA SER A 20 11.64 17.60 31.18
C SER A 20 13.16 17.37 31.25
N VAL A 21 13.77 16.78 30.20
CA VAL A 21 15.22 16.64 29.97
C VAL A 21 15.49 16.71 28.45
N PRO A 22 16.55 17.39 27.96
CA PRO A 22 16.87 17.44 26.53
C PRO A 22 17.51 16.15 25.98
N PHE A 23 17.41 15.95 24.66
CA PHE A 23 17.95 14.81 23.88
C PHE A 23 19.46 14.58 24.10
N ALA A 24 19.86 13.31 24.32
CA ALA A 24 21.26 12.90 24.26
C ALA A 24 21.70 12.55 22.81
N VAL A 25 22.94 12.90 22.46
CA VAL A 25 23.57 12.58 21.18
C VAL A 25 24.54 11.42 21.41
N LEU A 26 24.25 10.25 20.84
CA LEU A 26 25.07 9.03 20.96
C LEU A 26 26.32 9.05 20.05
N GLY A 27 27.05 10.15 20.04
CA GLY A 27 28.28 10.29 19.27
C GLY A 27 29.46 9.61 19.95
N GLY A 28 29.67 8.32 19.69
CA GLY A 28 30.90 7.60 20.08
C GLY A 28 30.79 6.08 20.20
N GLU A 29 29.59 5.55 20.45
CA GLU A 29 29.43 4.15 20.91
C GLU A 29 28.66 3.24 19.93
N SER A 30 28.28 3.74 18.74
CA SER A 30 27.62 2.94 17.68
C SER A 30 28.62 2.45 16.63
N SER A 31 28.55 1.16 16.30
CA SER A 31 29.32 0.51 15.23
C SER A 31 28.90 0.95 13.82
N PHE A 32 27.74 1.60 13.67
CA PHE A 32 27.21 2.07 12.39
C PHE A 32 26.97 3.58 12.44
N THR A 33 27.94 4.34 11.92
CA THR A 33 27.98 5.81 12.01
C THR A 33 26.96 6.53 11.12
N SER A 34 26.25 5.80 10.25
CA SER A 34 25.26 6.34 9.31
C SER A 34 23.81 6.19 9.75
N GLU A 35 23.53 5.44 10.81
CA GLU A 35 22.16 5.18 11.26
C GLU A 35 21.89 5.86 12.59
N LYS A 36 20.88 6.74 12.62
CA LYS A 36 20.24 7.15 13.87
C LYS A 36 19.26 6.04 14.25
N GLU A 37 19.76 4.96 14.81
CA GLU A 37 18.90 3.84 15.22
C GLU A 37 17.94 4.30 16.32
N ILE A 38 16.65 4.14 16.05
CA ILE A 38 15.57 4.30 17.01
C ILE A 38 15.32 2.91 17.59
N LEU A 39 15.86 2.62 18.77
CA LEU A 39 15.47 1.43 19.51
C LEU A 39 14.10 1.69 20.15
N PHE A 40 13.09 1.00 19.62
CA PHE A 40 11.70 0.89 20.07
C PHE A 40 10.71 1.98 19.60
N SER A 41 9.77 1.50 18.78
CA SER A 41 8.45 2.09 18.57
C SER A 41 7.43 1.31 19.39
N MET A 42 6.86 1.94 20.41
CA MET A 42 5.49 1.66 20.87
C MET A 42 4.94 2.91 21.56
N HIS A 43 4.02 3.63 20.91
CA HIS A 43 3.04 4.64 21.40
C HIS A 43 3.42 5.60 22.56
N SER A 44 4.68 5.65 22.97
CA SER A 44 5.26 6.44 24.05
C SER A 44 6.76 6.44 23.79
N VAL A 45 7.33 7.60 23.49
CA VAL A 45 8.75 7.73 23.15
C VAL A 45 9.53 7.78 24.48
N PHE A 46 10.39 6.79 24.72
CA PHE A 46 11.30 6.78 25.87
C PHE A 46 12.74 7.01 25.41
N HIS A 47 13.52 7.76 26.19
CA HIS A 47 14.94 7.99 25.96
C HIS A 47 15.79 7.09 26.83
N VAL A 48 16.90 6.61 26.28
CA VAL A 48 18.00 6.03 27.06
C VAL A 48 18.73 7.16 27.79
N ASP A 49 18.73 7.09 29.12
CA ASP A 49 19.29 8.08 30.03
C ASP A 49 20.73 7.72 30.41
N ASP A 50 20.89 6.59 31.11
CA ASP A 50 22.21 6.08 31.51
C ASP A 50 22.37 4.61 31.13
N ILE A 51 23.60 4.25 30.73
CA ILE A 51 23.98 2.89 30.40
C ILE A 51 25.14 2.51 31.30
N GLU A 52 24.87 1.63 32.26
CA GLU A 52 25.86 1.21 33.23
C GLU A 52 26.13 -0.30 33.10
N ARG A 53 27.30 -0.71 33.60
CA ARG A 53 27.70 -2.11 33.70
C ARG A 53 27.73 -2.51 35.16
N PRO A 54 26.61 -3.03 35.69
CA PRO A 54 26.49 -3.24 37.13
C PRO A 54 27.50 -4.24 37.69
N ASP A 55 27.98 -5.19 36.87
CA ASP A 55 28.96 -6.19 37.28
C ASP A 55 30.40 -5.92 36.80
N GLY A 56 30.64 -4.79 36.11
CA GLY A 56 31.95 -4.42 35.55
C GLY A 56 32.44 -5.31 34.41
N THR A 57 31.64 -6.28 33.95
CA THR A 57 31.97 -7.18 32.84
C THR A 57 31.20 -6.80 31.58
N ASN A 58 31.61 -7.30 30.41
CA ASN A 58 30.90 -7.07 29.13
C ASN A 58 29.61 -7.91 28.98
N ARG A 59 29.15 -8.59 30.04
CA ARG A 59 28.08 -9.58 29.94
C ARG A 59 26.69 -9.05 30.31
N LEU A 60 26.62 -7.97 31.08
CA LEU A 60 25.36 -7.39 31.53
C LEU A 60 25.38 -5.87 31.41
N TRP A 61 24.36 -5.33 30.75
CA TRP A 61 24.16 -3.90 30.57
C TRP A 61 22.83 -3.48 31.15
N GLN A 62 22.85 -2.41 31.94
CA GLN A 62 21.68 -1.80 32.54
C GLN A 62 21.37 -0.50 31.80
N VAL A 63 20.18 -0.41 31.23
CA VAL A 63 19.75 0.73 30.42
C VAL A 63 18.57 1.41 31.11
N LYS A 64 18.79 2.63 31.61
CA LYS A 64 17.74 3.44 32.25
C LYS A 64 16.96 4.21 31.19
N LEU A 65 15.62 4.18 31.26
CA LEU A 65 14.73 4.83 30.28
C LEU A 65 13.85 5.93 30.90
N LYS A 66 13.65 7.06 30.20
CA LYS A 66 12.80 8.19 30.65
C LYS A 66 11.77 8.65 29.60
N GLN A 67 10.57 9.03 30.04
CA GLN A 67 9.42 9.37 29.17
C GLN A 67 9.50 10.79 28.59
N THR A 68 9.14 10.99 27.31
CA THR A 68 9.06 12.33 26.66
C THR A 68 7.73 13.04 26.90
N ALA A 69 7.77 14.38 26.85
CA ALA A 69 6.61 15.27 26.94
C ALA A 69 6.28 15.93 25.60
N ASP A 70 5.01 16.31 25.41
CA ASP A 70 4.44 16.87 24.16
C ASP A 70 5.09 18.19 23.66
N SER A 71 5.90 18.85 24.49
CA SER A 71 6.56 20.13 24.17
C SER A 71 7.99 20.00 23.62
N ASP A 72 8.48 18.77 23.43
CA ASP A 72 9.81 18.53 22.85
C ASP A 72 9.83 19.02 21.37
N PRO A 73 10.77 19.90 20.96
CA PRO A 73 10.84 20.42 19.59
C PRO A 73 11.11 19.34 18.53
N GLN A 74 11.84 18.27 18.88
CA GLN A 74 12.08 17.14 18.01
C GLN A 74 10.87 16.21 17.94
N LEU A 75 10.15 16.00 19.06
CA LEU A 75 8.84 15.32 19.06
C LEU A 75 7.79 16.15 18.33
N SER A 76 7.85 17.48 18.41
CA SER A 76 7.00 18.41 17.66
C SER A 76 7.34 18.31 16.18
N LEU A 77 8.61 18.19 15.80
CA LEU A 77 9.03 17.98 14.41
C LEU A 77 8.66 16.58 13.89
N LEU A 78 8.76 15.53 14.72
CA LEU A 78 8.36 14.16 14.39
C LEU A 78 6.85 14.01 14.34
N THR A 79 6.13 14.59 15.29
CA THR A 79 4.67 14.71 15.28
C THR A 79 4.22 15.58 14.12
N LYS A 80 4.97 16.63 13.75
CA LYS A 80 4.68 17.48 12.59
C LYS A 80 4.98 16.75 11.29
N ARG A 81 6.08 15.98 11.18
CA ARG A 81 6.37 15.11 10.03
C ARG A 81 5.38 13.98 9.90
N SER A 82 5.09 13.26 10.98
CA SER A 82 4.04 12.25 11.02
C SER A 82 2.69 12.86 10.70
N ARG A 83 2.38 14.06 11.22
CA ARG A 83 1.18 14.84 10.86
C ARG A 83 1.22 15.35 9.42
N GLU A 84 2.37 15.63 8.82
CA GLU A 84 2.54 16.05 7.42
C GLU A 84 2.38 14.84 6.49
N GLU A 85 2.98 13.70 6.85
CA GLU A 85 2.80 12.38 6.22
C GLU A 85 1.35 11.89 6.34
N THR A 86 0.63 12.20 7.43
CA THR A 86 -0.81 11.93 7.56
C THR A 86 -1.72 13.06 7.06
N LYS A 87 -1.23 14.29 6.90
CA LYS A 87 -1.95 15.41 6.24
C LYS A 87 -1.94 15.20 4.73
N GLU A 88 -0.91 14.56 4.19
CA GLU A 88 -0.94 13.84 2.90
C GLU A 88 -1.66 12.48 3.02
N GLY A 89 -2.74 12.42 3.81
CA GLY A 89 -3.41 11.19 4.19
C GLY A 89 -3.78 10.30 3.00
N SER A 90 -4.09 10.88 1.84
CA SER A 90 -4.34 10.11 0.62
C SER A 90 -3.15 9.23 0.19
N ILE A 91 -1.90 9.68 0.35
CA ILE A 91 -0.72 9.00 -0.16
C ILE A 91 -0.27 7.88 0.78
N ALA A 92 -0.24 8.12 2.09
CA ALA A 92 0.14 7.11 3.07
C ALA A 92 -0.88 5.96 3.12
N TRP A 93 -2.18 6.29 3.18
CA TRP A 93 -3.24 5.29 3.13
C TRP A 93 -3.31 4.58 1.76
N ASP A 94 -2.97 5.26 0.66
CA ASP A 94 -2.85 4.61 -0.65
C ASP A 94 -1.71 3.58 -0.69
N ARG A 95 -0.52 3.91 -0.17
CA ARG A 95 0.60 2.97 -0.07
C ARG A 95 0.21 1.74 0.75
N MET A 96 -0.46 1.95 1.88
CA MET A 96 -0.96 0.87 2.72
C MET A 96 -2.03 0.03 2.00
N GLY A 97 -2.98 0.68 1.31
CA GLY A 97 -4.00 0.02 0.49
C GLY A 97 -3.40 -0.86 -0.60
N LYS A 98 -2.40 -0.36 -1.33
CA LYS A 98 -1.64 -1.14 -2.35
C LYS A 98 -0.95 -2.37 -1.76
N LEU A 99 -0.35 -2.25 -0.58
CA LEU A 99 0.29 -3.39 0.09
C LEU A 99 -0.73 -4.45 0.53
N ILE A 100 -1.86 -4.02 1.10
CA ILE A 100 -2.92 -4.92 1.56
C ILE A 100 -3.60 -5.62 0.37
N ILE A 101 -3.75 -4.94 -0.77
CA ILE A 101 -4.15 -5.53 -2.05
C ILE A 101 -3.18 -6.62 -2.48
N LYS A 102 -1.86 -6.38 -2.43
CA LYS A 102 -0.85 -7.39 -2.77
C LYS A 102 -0.88 -8.59 -1.82
N MET A 103 -1.31 -8.40 -0.58
CA MET A 103 -1.54 -9.47 0.38
C MET A 103 -2.91 -10.15 0.23
N SER A 104 -3.72 -9.76 -0.77
CA SER A 104 -5.08 -10.26 -1.03
C SER A 104 -6.04 -10.12 0.16
N LYS A 105 -5.83 -9.11 1.03
CA LYS A 105 -6.67 -8.85 2.21
C LYS A 105 -7.83 -7.91 1.86
N PHE A 106 -8.74 -8.36 1.01
CA PHE A 106 -9.75 -7.52 0.38
C PHE A 106 -10.71 -6.81 1.35
N SER A 107 -11.12 -7.43 2.45
CA SER A 107 -11.96 -6.76 3.47
C SER A 107 -11.28 -5.55 4.11
N LYS A 108 -9.97 -5.64 4.36
CA LYS A 108 -9.18 -4.53 4.91
C LYS A 108 -8.92 -3.45 3.86
N THR A 109 -8.76 -3.86 2.59
CA THR A 109 -8.69 -2.90 1.47
C THR A 109 -9.96 -2.07 1.41
N GLU A 110 -11.13 -2.71 1.50
CA GLU A 110 -12.41 -1.99 1.50
C GLU A 110 -12.50 -1.00 2.65
N GLU A 111 -12.22 -1.42 3.89
CA GLU A 111 -12.24 -0.56 5.08
C GLU A 111 -11.40 0.71 4.88
N ILE A 112 -10.14 0.57 4.45
CA ILE A 112 -9.23 1.70 4.26
C ILE A 112 -9.72 2.65 3.15
N TYR A 113 -10.11 2.11 2.00
CA TYR A 113 -10.52 2.96 0.88
C TYR A 113 -11.89 3.62 1.10
N ARG A 114 -12.76 3.05 1.94
CA ARG A 114 -13.99 3.72 2.41
C ARG A 114 -13.69 4.89 3.33
N THR A 115 -12.77 4.73 4.28
CA THR A 115 -12.31 5.86 5.11
C THR A 115 -11.68 6.96 4.25
N LEU A 116 -10.95 6.61 3.19
CA LEU A 116 -10.40 7.60 2.26
C LEU A 116 -11.48 8.32 1.45
N GLU A 117 -12.54 7.63 1.04
CA GLU A 117 -13.66 8.20 0.29
C GLU A 117 -14.30 9.38 1.04
N GLU A 118 -14.49 9.24 2.36
CA GLU A 118 -15.10 10.25 3.23
C GLU A 118 -14.25 11.53 3.38
N ASN A 119 -12.93 11.40 3.22
CA ASN A 119 -11.95 12.46 3.49
C ASN A 119 -11.43 13.18 2.23
N VAL A 120 -11.87 12.77 1.03
CA VAL A 120 -11.33 13.27 -0.23
C VAL A 120 -12.36 14.10 -1.00
N SER A 121 -12.00 15.35 -1.30
CA SER A 121 -12.82 16.26 -2.13
C SER A 121 -12.43 16.26 -3.62
N ASN A 122 -11.27 15.68 -3.97
CA ASN A 122 -10.74 15.70 -5.34
C ASN A 122 -11.35 14.57 -6.19
N GLU A 123 -12.00 14.92 -7.30
CA GLU A 123 -12.66 13.95 -8.19
C GLU A 123 -11.69 12.93 -8.80
N ASN A 124 -10.48 13.33 -9.20
CA ASN A 124 -9.48 12.38 -9.71
C ASN A 124 -9.04 11.36 -8.65
N MET A 125 -9.00 11.77 -7.38
CA MET A 125 -8.70 10.86 -6.27
C MET A 125 -9.91 9.99 -5.94
N LYS A 126 -11.15 10.50 -6.01
CA LYS A 126 -12.37 9.68 -5.88
C LYS A 126 -12.44 8.58 -6.96
N ALA A 127 -12.17 8.91 -8.22
CA ALA A 127 -12.12 7.93 -9.30
C ALA A 127 -11.07 6.83 -9.03
N TYR A 128 -9.93 7.20 -8.47
CA TYR A 128 -8.91 6.25 -8.05
C TYR A 128 -9.41 5.36 -6.90
N ILE A 129 -10.03 5.94 -5.86
CA ILE A 129 -10.59 5.20 -4.72
C ILE A 129 -11.66 4.20 -5.20
N TYR A 130 -12.58 4.61 -6.06
CA TYR A 130 -13.59 3.73 -6.65
C TYR A 130 -12.97 2.55 -7.41
N LYS A 131 -11.90 2.78 -8.17
CA LYS A 131 -11.16 1.70 -8.85
C LYS A 131 -10.62 0.67 -7.85
N GLN A 132 -10.07 1.12 -6.72
CA GLN A 132 -9.49 0.24 -5.70
C GLN A 132 -10.56 -0.51 -4.91
N LEU A 133 -11.66 0.16 -4.56
CA LEU A 133 -12.84 -0.48 -3.97
C LEU A 133 -13.42 -1.53 -4.92
N GLY A 134 -13.54 -1.21 -6.21
CA GLY A 134 -14.00 -2.16 -7.24
C GLY A 134 -13.13 -3.41 -7.28
N TYR A 135 -11.80 -3.24 -7.20
CA TYR A 135 -10.87 -4.37 -7.16
C TYR A 135 -11.05 -5.21 -5.88
N ALA A 136 -11.23 -4.58 -4.73
CA ALA A 136 -11.52 -5.29 -3.48
C ALA A 136 -12.83 -6.09 -3.57
N LYS A 137 -13.88 -5.52 -4.17
CA LYS A 137 -15.17 -6.17 -4.39
C LYS A 137 -15.08 -7.40 -5.30
N ILE A 138 -14.24 -7.36 -6.34
CA ILE A 138 -13.92 -8.56 -7.14
C ILE A 138 -13.37 -9.68 -6.24
N GLY A 139 -12.39 -9.36 -5.40
CA GLY A 139 -11.78 -10.33 -4.47
C GLY A 139 -12.73 -10.88 -3.40
N LEU A 140 -13.82 -10.16 -3.12
CA LEU A 140 -14.91 -10.58 -2.23
C LEU A 140 -16.06 -11.28 -2.98
N ASN A 141 -15.94 -11.49 -4.29
CA ASN A 141 -16.99 -12.03 -5.17
C ASN A 141 -18.28 -11.17 -5.22
N GLN A 142 -18.17 -9.87 -4.96
CA GLN A 142 -19.27 -8.90 -5.00
C GLN A 142 -19.27 -8.16 -6.34
N TYR A 143 -19.64 -8.87 -7.40
CA TYR A 143 -19.40 -8.43 -8.78
C TYR A 143 -20.25 -7.24 -9.20
N GLU A 144 -21.52 -7.18 -8.81
CA GLU A 144 -22.44 -6.09 -9.16
C GLU A 144 -22.00 -4.77 -8.51
N GLU A 145 -21.58 -4.83 -7.24
CA GLU A 145 -21.00 -3.67 -6.53
C GLU A 145 -19.70 -3.21 -7.20
N ALA A 146 -18.86 -4.16 -7.63
CA ALA A 146 -17.61 -3.84 -8.34
C ALA A 146 -17.88 -3.10 -9.66
N LEU A 147 -18.84 -3.57 -10.45
CA LEU A 147 -19.25 -2.92 -11.71
C LEU A 147 -19.72 -1.49 -11.45
N ALA A 148 -20.60 -1.28 -10.47
CA ALA A 148 -21.09 0.05 -10.12
C ALA A 148 -19.96 1.01 -9.71
N LEU A 149 -18.94 0.51 -9.01
CA LEU A 149 -17.76 1.31 -8.64
C LEU A 149 -16.89 1.64 -9.85
N TYR A 150 -16.66 0.69 -10.77
CA TYR A 150 -15.91 0.98 -12.00
C TYR A 150 -16.66 1.96 -12.91
N ASP A 151 -17.98 1.86 -13.02
CA ASP A 151 -18.80 2.82 -13.78
C ASP A 151 -18.68 4.24 -13.20
N LYS A 152 -18.71 4.39 -11.87
CA LYS A 152 -18.45 5.68 -11.21
C LYS A 152 -17.04 6.20 -11.49
N ALA A 153 -16.03 5.33 -11.44
CA ALA A 153 -14.64 5.70 -11.74
C ALA A 153 -14.50 6.18 -13.20
N ILE A 154 -15.11 5.47 -14.15
CA ILE A 154 -15.09 5.79 -15.58
C ILE A 154 -15.80 7.12 -15.84
N ALA A 155 -16.98 7.34 -15.25
CA ALA A 155 -17.73 8.59 -15.41
C ALA A 155 -16.88 9.81 -15.05
N ILE A 156 -16.24 9.79 -13.88
CA ILE A 156 -15.35 10.88 -13.45
C ILE A 156 -14.14 11.01 -14.40
N ARG A 157 -13.53 9.91 -14.81
CA ARG A 157 -12.34 9.94 -15.69
C ARG A 157 -12.65 10.48 -17.09
N LEU A 158 -13.85 10.23 -17.60
CA LEU A 158 -14.28 10.79 -18.89
C LEU A 158 -14.56 12.30 -18.82
N GLU A 159 -14.92 12.83 -17.65
CA GLU A 159 -15.06 14.27 -17.45
C GLU A 159 -13.71 14.99 -17.32
N THR A 160 -12.68 14.32 -16.79
CA THR A 160 -11.40 14.96 -16.46
C THR A 160 -10.25 14.63 -17.40
N LEU A 161 -10.36 13.58 -18.22
CA LEU A 161 -9.28 13.07 -19.07
C LEU A 161 -9.77 12.74 -20.49
N PRO A 162 -8.85 12.73 -21.49
CA PRO A 162 -9.16 12.23 -22.82
C PRO A 162 -9.66 10.78 -22.80
N SER A 163 -10.56 10.44 -23.71
CA SER A 163 -11.19 9.12 -23.80
C SER A 163 -10.23 7.96 -24.10
N ASN A 164 -8.99 8.25 -24.50
CA ASN A 164 -7.91 7.29 -24.74
C ASN A 164 -6.90 7.20 -23.58
N ASN A 165 -7.31 7.49 -22.35
CA ASN A 165 -6.44 7.44 -21.18
C ASN A 165 -6.20 5.99 -20.65
N VAL A 166 -4.97 5.69 -20.22
CA VAL A 166 -4.56 4.39 -19.67
C VAL A 166 -5.38 3.98 -18.42
N GLU A 167 -5.86 4.93 -17.61
CA GLU A 167 -6.72 4.62 -16.46
C GLU A 167 -8.08 4.04 -16.87
N LEU A 168 -8.63 4.42 -18.04
CA LEU A 168 -9.85 3.84 -18.58
C LEU A 168 -9.63 2.40 -19.04
N ALA A 169 -8.49 2.12 -19.67
CA ALA A 169 -8.08 0.77 -20.05
C ALA A 169 -8.01 -0.16 -18.82
N ASN A 170 -7.45 0.30 -17.71
CA ASN A 170 -7.42 -0.48 -16.47
C ASN A 170 -8.83 -0.79 -15.92
N CYS A 171 -9.75 0.17 -15.99
CA CYS A 171 -11.13 -0.05 -15.57
C CYS A 171 -11.85 -1.06 -16.50
N TYR A 172 -11.72 -0.90 -17.82
CA TYR A 172 -12.31 -1.82 -18.79
C TYR A 172 -11.76 -3.24 -18.66
N ASN A 173 -10.45 -3.42 -18.42
CA ASN A 173 -9.88 -4.73 -18.18
C ASN A 173 -10.48 -5.42 -16.94
N ASN A 174 -10.68 -4.68 -15.86
CA ASN A 174 -11.31 -5.24 -14.64
C ASN A 174 -12.79 -5.55 -14.86
N ILE A 175 -13.53 -4.71 -15.59
CA ILE A 175 -14.93 -5.00 -15.97
C ILE A 175 -15.01 -6.25 -16.84
N GLY A 176 -14.11 -6.40 -17.82
CA GLY A 176 -14.04 -7.60 -18.65
C GLY A 176 -13.77 -8.86 -17.81
N THR A 177 -12.88 -8.74 -16.82
CA THR A 177 -12.60 -9.81 -15.85
C THR A 177 -13.82 -10.18 -15.02
N ILE A 178 -14.60 -9.18 -14.55
CA ILE A 178 -15.86 -9.42 -13.82
C ILE A 178 -16.85 -10.21 -14.68
N HIS A 179 -17.03 -9.81 -15.94
CA HIS A 179 -17.91 -10.53 -16.87
C HIS A 179 -17.46 -11.97 -17.12
N ASN A 180 -16.14 -12.21 -17.23
CA ASN A 180 -15.60 -13.58 -17.26
C ASN A 180 -15.95 -14.37 -15.99
N CYS A 181 -15.82 -13.78 -14.79
CA CYS A 181 -16.18 -14.43 -13.53
C CYS A 181 -17.68 -14.79 -13.48
N MET A 182 -18.53 -13.97 -14.08
CA MET A 182 -19.98 -14.22 -14.21
C MET A 182 -20.34 -15.11 -15.41
N ALA A 183 -19.35 -15.67 -16.12
CA ALA A 183 -19.52 -16.45 -17.35
C ALA A 183 -20.20 -15.71 -18.53
N ASP A 184 -20.26 -14.37 -18.49
CA ASP A 184 -20.70 -13.52 -19.60
C ASP A 184 -19.51 -13.19 -20.52
N TYR A 185 -18.96 -14.23 -21.16
CA TYR A 185 -17.74 -14.15 -21.95
C TYR A 185 -17.83 -13.17 -23.12
N SER A 186 -18.99 -13.07 -23.77
CA SER A 186 -19.20 -12.14 -24.89
C SER A 186 -19.05 -10.69 -24.43
N LYS A 187 -19.62 -10.36 -23.27
CA LYS A 187 -19.50 -9.01 -22.71
C LYS A 187 -18.08 -8.76 -22.20
N GLY A 188 -17.45 -9.77 -21.60
CA GLY A 188 -16.04 -9.76 -21.22
C GLY A 188 -15.12 -9.35 -22.38
N LEU A 189 -15.22 -10.06 -23.52
CA LEU A 189 -14.48 -9.75 -24.74
C LEU A 189 -14.70 -8.32 -25.23
N SER A 190 -15.95 -7.84 -25.22
CA SER A 190 -16.27 -6.47 -25.67
C SER A 190 -15.56 -5.39 -24.84
N TYR A 191 -15.32 -5.63 -23.54
CA TYR A 191 -14.58 -4.71 -22.70
C TYR A 191 -13.06 -4.84 -22.90
N PHE A 192 -12.54 -6.04 -23.13
CA PHE A 192 -11.13 -6.20 -23.50
C PHE A 192 -10.81 -5.55 -24.86
N ASP A 193 -11.74 -5.59 -25.82
CA ASP A 193 -11.58 -4.89 -27.10
C ASP A 193 -11.42 -3.38 -26.90
N LYS A 194 -12.15 -2.76 -25.96
CA LYS A 194 -11.95 -1.35 -25.60
C LYS A 194 -10.55 -1.06 -25.06
N VAL A 195 -9.95 -1.99 -24.32
CA VAL A 195 -8.55 -1.88 -23.86
C VAL A 195 -7.60 -1.87 -25.06
N LEU A 196 -7.81 -2.78 -26.02
CA LEU A 196 -7.00 -2.85 -27.23
C LEU A 196 -7.17 -1.62 -28.15
N GLU A 197 -8.36 -1.02 -28.19
CA GLU A 197 -8.60 0.24 -28.90
C GLU A 197 -7.83 1.41 -28.27
N ILE A 198 -7.75 1.46 -26.94
CA ILE A 198 -6.93 2.46 -26.23
C ILE A 198 -5.45 2.22 -26.54
N GLN A 199 -4.98 0.97 -26.47
CA GLN A 199 -3.57 0.62 -26.78
C GLN A 199 -3.13 1.10 -28.17
N LYS A 200 -4.01 1.01 -29.17
CA LYS A 200 -3.71 1.48 -30.54
C LYS A 200 -3.47 2.99 -30.63
N ARG A 201 -4.02 3.77 -29.69
CA ARG A 201 -3.97 5.24 -29.68
C ARG A 201 -3.00 5.79 -28.63
N THR A 202 -2.77 5.03 -27.58
CA THR A 202 -2.00 5.43 -26.40
C THR A 202 -1.20 4.22 -25.92
N PRO A 203 0.14 4.32 -25.80
CA PRO A 203 0.93 3.25 -25.21
C PRO A 203 0.48 2.95 -23.77
N ILE A 204 0.07 1.71 -23.51
CA ILE A 204 -0.13 1.12 -22.18
C ILE A 204 1.12 0.32 -21.83
N ASP A 205 1.44 0.25 -20.54
CA ASP A 205 2.58 -0.55 -20.08
C ASP A 205 2.42 -2.03 -20.44
N ASP A 206 3.56 -2.65 -20.75
CA ASP A 206 3.69 -4.04 -21.19
C ASP A 206 2.99 -5.03 -20.24
N MET A 207 3.14 -4.82 -18.92
CA MET A 207 2.50 -5.70 -17.93
C MET A 207 0.97 -5.64 -17.98
N SER A 208 0.38 -4.44 -18.13
CA SER A 208 -1.07 -4.27 -18.20
C SER A 208 -1.65 -4.82 -19.50
N ILE A 209 -1.00 -4.60 -20.65
CA ILE A 209 -1.48 -5.14 -21.93
C ILE A 209 -1.30 -6.66 -22.01
N GLY A 210 -0.21 -7.22 -21.46
CA GLY A 210 0.01 -8.66 -21.33
C GLY A 210 -1.11 -9.32 -20.53
N ARG A 211 -1.50 -8.73 -19.39
CA ARG A 211 -2.65 -9.20 -18.60
C ARG A 211 -3.97 -9.17 -19.38
N CYS A 212 -4.18 -8.15 -20.21
CA CYS A 212 -5.36 -8.09 -21.07
C CYS A 212 -5.37 -9.25 -22.08
N TYR A 213 -4.23 -9.56 -22.70
CA TYR A 213 -4.11 -10.71 -23.60
C TYR A 213 -4.31 -12.05 -22.89
N ASP A 214 -3.76 -12.25 -21.69
CA ASP A 214 -4.02 -13.44 -20.86
C ASP A 214 -5.52 -13.60 -20.57
N ASN A 215 -6.19 -12.50 -20.21
CA ASN A 215 -7.63 -12.50 -19.94
C ASN A 215 -8.46 -12.85 -21.18
N ILE A 216 -8.12 -12.32 -22.36
CA ILE A 216 -8.78 -12.67 -23.63
C ILE A 216 -8.55 -14.14 -23.97
N ALA A 217 -7.31 -14.63 -23.81
CA ALA A 217 -6.97 -16.03 -24.05
C ALA A 217 -7.79 -16.96 -23.15
N TYR A 218 -7.88 -16.63 -21.86
CA TYR A 218 -8.73 -17.34 -20.91
C TYR A 218 -10.20 -17.30 -21.33
N THR A 219 -10.73 -16.16 -21.78
CA THR A 219 -12.12 -16.09 -22.25
C THR A 219 -12.38 -17.04 -23.42
N TYR A 220 -11.51 -17.06 -24.42
CA TYR A 220 -11.66 -17.97 -25.56
C TYR A 220 -11.52 -19.44 -25.17
N ASP A 221 -10.61 -19.78 -24.25
CA ASP A 221 -10.48 -21.12 -23.70
C ASP A 221 -11.79 -21.58 -23.03
N ARG A 222 -12.40 -20.72 -22.21
CA ARG A 222 -13.70 -20.99 -21.57
C ARG A 222 -14.86 -21.13 -22.56
N MET A 223 -14.75 -20.54 -23.75
CA MET A 223 -15.70 -20.68 -24.85
C MET A 223 -15.39 -21.89 -25.77
N GLY A 224 -14.27 -22.58 -25.57
CA GLY A 224 -13.82 -23.70 -26.41
C GLY A 224 -13.13 -23.30 -27.73
N ASP A 225 -12.81 -22.01 -27.92
CA ASP A 225 -12.07 -21.51 -29.09
C ASP A 225 -10.56 -21.53 -28.80
N TYR A 226 -10.00 -22.75 -28.72
CA TYR A 226 -8.60 -22.96 -28.38
C TYR A 226 -7.62 -22.32 -29.38
N ALA A 227 -8.03 -22.18 -30.64
CA ALA A 227 -7.22 -21.54 -31.67
C ALA A 227 -7.00 -20.05 -31.35
N LYS A 228 -8.07 -19.32 -30.99
CA LYS A 228 -7.92 -17.93 -30.56
C LYS A 228 -7.22 -17.82 -29.20
N ALA A 229 -7.51 -18.73 -28.27
CA ALA A 229 -6.83 -18.75 -26.97
C ALA A 229 -5.30 -18.85 -27.13
N LEU A 230 -4.82 -19.73 -28.01
CA LEU A 230 -3.39 -19.88 -28.31
C LEU A 230 -2.78 -18.58 -28.85
N ILE A 231 -3.42 -17.95 -29.84
CA ILE A 231 -2.95 -16.68 -30.44
C ILE A 231 -2.76 -15.59 -29.38
N PHE A 232 -3.72 -15.46 -28.44
CA PHE A 232 -3.63 -14.44 -27.40
C PHE A 232 -2.63 -14.80 -26.29
N ASN A 233 -2.46 -16.08 -25.96
CA ASN A 233 -1.37 -16.53 -25.08
C ASN A 233 0.01 -16.22 -25.67
N GLU A 234 0.21 -16.46 -26.96
CA GLU A 234 1.46 -16.12 -27.67
C GLU A 234 1.72 -14.60 -27.62
N LYS A 235 0.71 -13.78 -27.85
CA LYS A 235 0.82 -12.31 -27.74
C LYS A 235 1.22 -11.87 -26.34
N SER A 236 0.62 -12.45 -25.30
CA SER A 236 0.99 -12.15 -23.91
C SER A 236 2.44 -12.52 -23.62
N LEU A 237 2.89 -13.69 -24.11
CA LEU A 237 4.26 -14.17 -23.89
C LEU A 237 5.32 -13.26 -24.52
N MET A 238 5.01 -12.63 -25.66
CA MET A 238 5.94 -11.72 -26.35
C MET A 238 6.15 -10.36 -25.64
N ILE A 239 5.40 -10.09 -24.57
CA ILE A 239 5.42 -8.81 -23.84
C ILE A 239 6.17 -8.92 -22.49
N LYS A 240 6.64 -10.12 -22.13
CA LYS A 240 7.36 -10.40 -20.86
C LYS A 240 8.84 -10.05 -20.89
#